data_AF-A0A0S8D6D1-F1
#
_entry.id   AF-A0A0S8D6D1-F1
#
_cell.length_a   1.000
_cell.length_b   1.000
_cell.length_c   1.000
_cell.angle_alpha   90.00
_cell.angle_beta   90.00
_cell.angle_gamma   90.00
#
_symmetry.space_group_name_H-M   'P 1'
#
loop_
_entity.id
_entity.type
_entity.pdbx_description
1 polymer ?
#
loop_
_entity_poly.entity_id
_entity_poly.type
_entity_poly.pdbx_seq_one_letter_code
_entity_poly.pdbx_strand_id
1 'polypeptide(L)'
;MNIKPLYKSEREILVGLNDDFRELCVLDGLVMIVDLLERKIVHPPWSGQKILMKGDYTPIMIHQKNEFRQKIKKSLKRKMINDIENQLKHPPEEAVNSLIWKPERFI
;
A
#
# COMPACT_ATOMS: atom_id res chain seq x y z
N MET A 1 7.88 -6.66 -9.12
CA MET A 1 7.14 -6.21 -7.93
C MET A 1 6.69 -4.80 -8.20
N ASN A 2 5.42 -4.64 -8.52
CA ASN A 2 4.79 -3.36 -8.83
C ASN A 2 4.22 -2.65 -7.60
N ILE A 3 4.46 -3.18 -6.39
CA ILE A 3 4.11 -2.48 -5.15
C ILE A 3 5.22 -1.53 -4.67
N LYS A 4 4.78 -0.41 -4.11
CA LYS A 4 5.58 0.66 -3.52
C LYS A 4 5.29 0.72 -2.02
N PRO A 5 6.28 0.56 -1.12
CA PRO A 5 6.09 0.86 0.29
C PRO A 5 5.91 2.38 0.46
N LEU A 6 4.87 2.82 1.14
CA LEU A 6 4.49 4.23 1.25
C LEU A 6 4.76 4.75 2.66
N TYR A 7 4.16 4.11 3.65
CA TYR A 7 4.26 4.46 5.06
C TYR A 7 4.58 3.23 5.90
N LYS A 8 5.12 3.46 7.09
CA LYS A 8 5.33 2.44 8.12
C LYS A 8 4.66 2.85 9.42
N SER A 9 4.12 1.88 10.13
CA SER A 9 3.90 1.93 11.58
C SER A 9 4.79 0.86 12.22
N GLU A 10 4.84 0.76 13.54
CA GLU A 10 5.77 -0.11 14.29
C GLU A 10 6.00 -1.49 13.64
N ARG A 11 4.91 -2.16 13.25
CA ARG A 11 4.94 -3.51 12.64
C ARG A 11 4.40 -3.57 11.20
N GLU A 12 3.77 -2.50 10.76
CA GLU A 12 2.98 -2.48 9.53
C GLU A 12 3.59 -1.61 8.46
N ILE A 13 3.36 -1.99 7.21
CA ILE A 13 3.72 -1.19 6.04
C ILE A 13 2.46 -0.99 5.20
N LEU A 14 2.21 0.27 4.85
CA LEU A 14 1.25 0.60 3.80
C LEU A 14 1.94 0.45 2.46
N VAL A 15 1.33 -0.35 1.59
CA VAL A 15 1.80 -0.59 0.23
C VAL A 15 0.74 -0.15 -0.77
N GLY A 16 1.15 0.53 -1.82
CA GLY A 16 0.31 0.89 -2.97
C GLY A 16 0.95 0.43 -4.28
N LEU A 17 0.30 0.65 -5.42
CA LEU A 17 0.92 0.37 -6.72
C LEU A 17 1.89 1.49 -7.12
N ASN A 18 3.00 1.18 -7.77
CA ASN A 18 3.95 2.21 -8.21
C ASN A 18 3.27 3.26 -9.13
N ASP A 19 2.35 2.80 -9.98
CA ASP A 19 1.67 3.63 -10.99
C ASP A 19 0.77 4.70 -10.35
N ASP A 20 0.21 4.41 -9.17
CA ASP A 20 -0.71 5.30 -8.46
C ASP A 20 0.02 6.39 -7.64
N PHE A 21 1.32 6.21 -7.39
CA PHE A 21 2.07 7.06 -6.46
C PHE A 21 3.39 7.52 -7.09
N ARG A 22 3.41 8.69 -7.73
CA ARG A 22 4.59 9.16 -8.46
C ARG A 22 5.79 9.47 -7.55
N GLU A 23 5.78 10.42 -6.61
CA GLU A 23 7.05 10.73 -5.89
C GLU A 23 6.98 11.05 -4.38
N LEU A 24 5.93 11.69 -3.84
CA LEU A 24 6.06 12.32 -2.50
C LEU A 24 4.98 12.00 -1.45
N CYS A 25 4.07 11.07 -1.73
CA CYS A 25 2.84 10.86 -0.97
C CYS A 25 1.80 11.94 -1.26
N VAL A 26 0.87 11.63 -2.14
CA VAL A 26 -0.43 12.30 -2.19
C VAL A 26 -1.45 11.20 -1.93
N LEU A 27 -2.26 11.41 -0.90
CA LEU A 27 -2.83 10.36 -0.07
C LEU A 27 -4.03 9.64 -0.68
N ASP A 28 -4.42 9.98 -1.91
CA ASP A 28 -5.69 9.56 -2.48
C ASP A 28 -5.54 8.42 -3.49
N GLY A 29 -4.84 7.39 -3.06
CA GLY A 29 -4.76 6.13 -3.78
C GLY A 29 -5.14 4.98 -2.87
N LEU A 30 -5.41 3.83 -3.49
CA LEU A 30 -5.65 2.61 -2.74
C LEU A 30 -4.34 2.06 -2.19
N VAL A 31 -4.39 1.68 -0.93
CA VAL A 31 -3.29 1.03 -0.24
C VAL A 31 -3.79 -0.22 0.46
N MET A 32 -2.87 -1.13 0.72
CA MET A 32 -3.07 -2.29 1.58
C MET A 32 -2.08 -2.23 2.74
N ILE A 33 -2.46 -2.82 3.86
CA ILE A 33 -1.60 -2.92 5.04
C ILE A 33 -1.01 -4.33 5.10
N VAL A 34 0.31 -4.42 5.25
CA VAL A 34 1.01 -5.68 5.45
C VAL A 34 1.80 -5.67 6.76
N ASP A 35 1.76 -6.79 7.47
CA ASP A 35 2.58 -7.04 8.64
C ASP A 35 3.77 -7.90 8.20
N LEU A 36 4.98 -7.35 8.32
CA LEU A 36 6.20 -8.05 7.92
C LEU A 36 6.68 -9.09 8.94
N LEU A 37 6.29 -8.95 10.21
CA LEU A 37 6.69 -9.85 11.29
C LEU A 37 5.84 -11.11 11.24
N GLU A 38 4.51 -10.92 11.20
CA GLU A 38 3.51 -12.00 11.09
C GLU A 38 3.36 -12.52 9.65
N ARG A 39 4.02 -11.85 8.69
CA ARG A 39 4.08 -12.22 7.26
C ARG A 39 2.68 -12.37 6.63
N LYS A 40 1.78 -11.42 6.92
CA LYS A 40 0.38 -11.46 6.51
C LYS A 40 -0.10 -10.14 5.92
N ILE A 41 -1.17 -10.23 5.12
CA ILE A 41 -1.97 -9.06 4.72
C ILE A 41 -2.94 -8.78 5.86
N VAL A 42 -2.94 -7.54 6.37
CA VAL A 42 -3.75 -7.15 7.53
C VAL A 42 -5.09 -6.57 7.07
N HIS A 43 -5.11 -5.83 5.98
CA HIS A 43 -6.30 -5.13 5.50
C HIS A 43 -6.42 -5.21 3.97
N PRO A 44 -7.65 -5.39 3.44
CA PRO A 44 -7.92 -5.27 2.00
C PRO A 44 -7.63 -3.85 1.47
N PRO A 45 -7.64 -3.63 0.14
CA PRO A 45 -7.46 -2.30 -0.43
C PRO A 45 -8.43 -1.27 0.18
N TRP A 46 -7.91 -0.10 0.53
CA TRP A 46 -8.72 1.01 1.03
C TRP A 46 -8.04 2.35 0.76
N SER A 47 -8.79 3.45 0.89
CA SER A 47 -8.23 4.81 0.78
C SER A 47 -7.09 5.02 1.77
N GLY A 48 -5.90 5.31 1.23
CA GLY A 48 -4.72 5.63 2.01
C GLY A 48 -4.94 6.83 2.93
N GLN A 49 -5.60 7.88 2.44
CA GLN A 49 -5.93 9.06 3.24
C GLN A 49 -6.78 8.70 4.46
N LYS A 50 -7.83 7.88 4.29
CA LYS A 50 -8.68 7.45 5.40
C LYS A 50 -7.94 6.58 6.41
N ILE A 51 -6.98 5.76 5.98
CA ILE A 51 -6.12 4.97 6.89
C ILE A 51 -5.19 5.90 7.68
N LEU A 52 -4.52 6.83 7.00
CA LEU A 52 -3.56 7.73 7.64
C LEU A 52 -4.19 8.69 8.65
N MET A 53 -5.47 9.01 8.49
CA MET A 53 -6.22 9.80 9.48
C MET A 53 -6.49 9.04 10.79
N LYS A 54 -6.37 7.70 10.80
CA LYS A 54 -6.76 6.85 11.94
C LYS A 54 -5.60 6.35 12.78
N GLY A 55 -4.36 6.47 12.33
CA GLY A 55 -3.23 5.82 13.00
C GLY A 55 -1.89 6.49 12.78
N ASP A 56 -0.93 6.11 13.63
CA ASP A 56 0.42 6.64 13.62
C ASP A 56 1.27 5.97 12.53
N TYR A 57 1.27 6.60 11.36
CA TYR A 57 2.04 6.19 10.21
C TYR A 57 3.10 7.23 9.84
N THR A 58 4.35 6.80 9.76
CA THR A 58 5.47 7.63 9.31
C THR A 58 5.72 7.39 7.81
N PRO A 59 5.90 8.43 6.99
CA PRO A 59 6.28 8.25 5.60
C PRO A 59 7.62 7.53 5.48
N ILE A 60 7.71 6.56 4.58
CA ILE A 60 8.99 5.94 4.21
C ILE A 60 9.66 6.86 3.19
N MET A 61 10.82 7.42 3.53
CA MET A 61 11.52 8.37 2.67
C MET A 61 12.01 7.71 1.38
N ILE A 62 12.21 8.50 0.31
CA ILE A 62 12.61 8.01 -1.02
C ILE A 62 13.87 7.11 -0.94
N HIS A 63 14.90 7.55 -0.20
CA HIS A 63 16.15 6.81 -0.03
C HIS A 63 15.97 5.48 0.73
N GLN A 64 14.91 5.33 1.52
CA GLN A 64 14.58 4.11 2.27
C GLN A 64 13.73 3.12 1.46
N LYS A 65 13.08 3.55 0.37
CA LYS A 65 12.11 2.73 -0.38
C LYS A 65 12.70 1.39 -0.84
N ASN A 66 13.95 1.40 -1.31
CA ASN A 66 14.60 0.18 -1.78
C ASN A 66 14.86 -0.82 -0.65
N GLU A 67 15.26 -0.35 0.53
CA GLU A 67 15.42 -1.20 1.71
C GLU A 67 14.09 -1.87 2.09
N PHE A 68 13.01 -1.10 2.18
CA PHE A 68 11.69 -1.63 2.52
C PHE A 68 11.13 -2.57 1.45
N ARG A 69 11.40 -2.31 0.17
CA ARG A 69 11.07 -3.25 -0.91
C ARG A 69 11.77 -4.60 -0.72
N GLN A 70 13.04 -4.60 -0.30
CA GLN A 70 13.77 -5.83 -0.02
C GLN A 70 13.24 -6.54 1.22
N LYS A 71 12.88 -5.80 2.28
CA LYS A 71 12.23 -6.35 3.48
C LYS A 71 10.91 -7.07 3.13
N ILE A 72 10.04 -6.42 2.36
CA ILE A 72 8.78 -7.03 1.88
C ILE A 72 9.05 -8.32 1.09
N LYS A 73 9.99 -8.28 0.13
CA LYS A 73 10.35 -9.46 -0.69
C LYS A 73 10.89 -10.63 0.14
N LYS A 74 11.63 -10.35 1.22
CA LYS A 74 12.19 -11.37 2.11
C LYS A 74 11.14 -11.94 3.07
N SER A 75 10.24 -11.09 3.58
CA SER A 75 9.22 -11.51 4.54
C SER A 75 8.03 -12.22 3.91
N LEU A 76 7.55 -11.75 2.75
CA LEU A 76 6.33 -12.26 2.12
C LEU A 76 6.63 -13.25 1.00
N LYS A 77 5.78 -14.28 0.89
CA LYS A 77 5.84 -15.22 -0.24
C LYS A 77 5.49 -14.50 -1.55
N ARG A 78 6.10 -14.90 -2.66
CA ARG A 78 5.81 -14.35 -4.00
C ARG A 78 4.31 -14.37 -4.33
N LYS A 79 3.59 -15.44 -3.97
CA LYS A 79 2.14 -15.55 -4.18
C LYS A 79 1.37 -14.43 -3.47
N MET A 80 1.76 -14.06 -2.26
CA MET A 80 1.13 -12.97 -1.50
C MET A 80 1.42 -11.60 -2.11
N ILE A 81 2.65 -11.38 -2.57
CA ILE A 81 3.01 -10.13 -3.26
C ILE A 81 2.16 -9.98 -4.53
N ASN A 82 2.00 -11.06 -5.30
CA ASN A 82 1.14 -11.06 -6.48
C ASN A 82 -0.34 -10.82 -6.13
N ASP A 83 -0.82 -11.35 -5.02
CA ASP A 83 -2.18 -11.15 -4.53
C ASP A 83 -2.44 -9.69 -4.14
N ILE A 84 -1.50 -9.05 -3.44
CA ILE A 84 -1.55 -7.61 -3.15
C ILE A 84 -1.59 -6.80 -4.46
N GLU A 85 -0.72 -7.13 -5.43
CA GLU A 85 -0.73 -6.46 -6.74
C GLU A 85 -2.07 -6.63 -7.46
N ASN A 86 -2.65 -7.83 -7.42
CA ASN A 86 -3.91 -8.15 -8.07
C ASN A 86 -5.09 -7.40 -7.44
N GLN A 87 -5.19 -7.42 -6.10
CA GLN A 87 -6.24 -6.73 -5.37
C GLN A 87 -6.16 -5.21 -5.51
N LEU A 88 -4.94 -4.65 -5.53
CA LEU A 88 -4.78 -3.22 -5.78
C LEU A 88 -5.11 -2.85 -7.23
N LYS A 89 -4.87 -3.71 -8.22
CA LYS A 89 -5.21 -3.46 -9.64
C LYS A 89 -6.69 -3.61 -9.92
N HIS A 90 -7.33 -4.58 -9.28
CA HIS A 90 -8.74 -4.92 -9.42
C HIS A 90 -9.43 -4.81 -8.06
N PRO A 91 -9.50 -3.60 -7.49
CA PRO A 91 -10.07 -3.42 -6.17
C PRO A 91 -11.59 -3.66 -6.19
N PRO A 92 -12.17 -4.08 -5.04
CA PRO A 92 -13.61 -4.12 -4.91
C PRO A 92 -14.20 -2.71 -5.00
N GLU A 93 -15.46 -2.61 -5.45
CA GLU A 93 -16.15 -1.34 -5.65
C GLU A 93 -16.17 -0.47 -4.37
N GLU A 94 -16.37 -1.11 -3.21
CA GLU A 94 -16.34 -0.45 -1.90
C GLU A 94 -15.02 0.27 -1.63
N ALA A 95 -13.89 -0.32 -2.03
CA ALA A 95 -12.58 0.30 -1.87
C ALA A 95 -12.45 1.52 -2.78
N VAL A 96 -12.89 1.44 -4.03
CA VAL A 96 -12.89 2.58 -4.96
C VAL A 96 -13.78 3.71 -4.45
N ASN A 97 -14.97 3.38 -3.93
CA ASN A 97 -15.89 4.34 -3.32
C ASN A 97 -15.37 4.91 -1.99
N SER A 98 -14.36 4.28 -1.38
CA SER A 98 -13.70 4.83 -0.20
C SER A 98 -12.77 6.00 -0.52
N LEU A 99 -12.29 6.14 -1.75
CA LEU A 99 -11.41 7.22 -2.19
C LEU A 99 -12.12 8.57 -2.12
N ILE A 100 -11.37 9.64 -1.80
CA ILE A 100 -11.94 11.00 -1.77
C ILE A 100 -11.95 11.58 -3.19
N TRP A 101 -10.88 11.34 -3.94
CA TRP A 101 -10.71 11.56 -5.36
C TRP A 101 -10.48 10.23 -6.04
N LYS A 102 -11.18 9.99 -7.14
CA LYS A 102 -10.97 8.81 -7.98
C LYS A 102 -9.88 9.16 -9.02
N PRO A 103 -8.67 8.57 -8.95
CA PRO A 103 -7.73 8.58 -10.06
C PRO A 103 -8.40 8.19 -11.38
N GLU A 104 -7.91 8.71 -12.50
CA GLU A 104 -8.38 8.35 -13.86
C GLU A 104 -8.47 6.84 -14.08
N ARG A 105 -7.60 6.08 -13.43
CA ARG A 105 -7.58 4.61 -13.47
C ARG A 105 -8.87 3.95 -12.96
N PHE A 106 -9.68 4.66 -12.18
CA PHE A 106 -10.91 4.16 -11.55
C PHE A 106 -12.17 4.92 -12.01
N ILE A 107 -12.03 5.79 -13.01
CA ILE A 107 -13.13 6.51 -13.65
C ILE A 107 -13.70 5.65 -14.78
#